data_AF-A0A2D4M9H9-F1
#
_entry.id   AF-A0A2D4M9H9-F1
#
_cell.length_a   1.000
_cell.length_b   1.000
_cell.length_c   1.000
_cell.angle_alpha   90.00
_cell.angle_beta   90.00
_cell.angle_gamma   90.00
#
_symmetry.space_group_name_H-M   'P 1'
#
loop_
_entity.id
_entity.type
_entity.pdbx_description
1 polymer ?
#
loop_
_entity_poly.entity_id
_entity_poly.type
_entity_poly.pdbx_seq_one_letter_code
_entity_poly.pdbx_strand_id
1 'polypeptide(L)'
;SLKGQSEDARSTSSHGTDDVESSSYRDRSPHRSSPNDTKPKCGFCHAGEEENEARGKLHIFNAKKAAAHYKCMLFSSGTVQLTTTSRAEFGDFDIKTVLQEIKRGKRMKCTLCSQSGATIGCEIKACIKTYHYHCGVQDKAKYIENMSRGIYKLYCKNHSGNDERDEEDEERESKSRAKSVADHSAIPQQQQLNGN
;
A
#
# COMPACT_ATOMS: atom_id res chain seq x y z
N SER A 1 62.91 -5.53 -57.07
CA SER A 1 63.26 -6.31 -55.88
C SER A 1 62.05 -7.03 -55.34
N LEU A 2 62.17 -8.37 -55.20
CA LEU A 2 61.59 -9.28 -54.18
C LEU A 2 60.06 -9.23 -53.96
N LYS A 3 59.21 -10.19 -54.38
CA LYS A 3 59.12 -11.68 -54.25
C LYS A 3 58.51 -12.17 -52.91
N GLY A 4 57.49 -13.04 -53.02
CA GLY A 4 56.89 -13.90 -51.97
C GLY A 4 55.37 -13.63 -51.82
N GLN A 5 54.39 -14.39 -52.33
CA GLN A 5 54.08 -15.85 -52.30
C GLN A 5 54.01 -16.48 -50.90
N SER A 6 52.79 -16.86 -50.49
CA SER A 6 52.48 -18.20 -49.95
C SER A 6 50.97 -18.40 -49.82
N GLU A 7 50.51 -19.54 -50.33
CA GLU A 7 49.13 -20.05 -50.38
C GLU A 7 48.87 -21.04 -49.21
N ASP A 8 47.67 -21.65 -49.25
CA ASP A 8 47.21 -22.86 -48.53
C ASP A 8 46.54 -22.68 -47.14
N ALA A 9 45.47 -23.37 -46.74
CA ALA A 9 44.50 -24.23 -47.41
C ALA A 9 43.32 -24.53 -46.44
N ARG A 10 42.10 -24.53 -46.99
CA ARG A 10 40.93 -25.43 -46.81
C ARG A 10 40.67 -26.21 -45.48
N SER A 11 39.40 -26.13 -45.02
CA SER A 11 38.45 -27.22 -44.58
C SER A 11 37.67 -26.83 -43.31
N THR A 12 36.42 -27.19 -42.98
CA THR A 12 35.24 -27.88 -43.56
C THR A 12 34.08 -27.74 -42.54
N SER A 13 32.84 -27.56 -43.01
CA SER A 13 31.51 -27.96 -42.44
C SER A 13 31.19 -27.78 -40.92
N SER A 14 30.01 -27.28 -40.51
CA SER A 14 28.72 -27.99 -40.63
C SER A 14 27.55 -27.22 -39.99
N HIS A 15 26.36 -27.41 -40.58
CA HIS A 15 24.99 -27.45 -40.03
C HIS A 15 24.31 -26.25 -39.32
N GLY A 16 23.06 -25.98 -39.77
CA GLY A 16 22.02 -25.29 -38.99
C GLY A 16 21.11 -24.39 -39.83
N THR A 17 20.20 -24.96 -40.62
CA THR A 17 19.00 -24.27 -41.11
C THR A 17 17.85 -24.69 -40.21
N ASP A 18 17.25 -23.78 -39.44
CA ASP A 18 15.93 -24.02 -38.84
C ASP A 18 15.19 -22.68 -38.64
N ASP A 19 14.12 -22.55 -39.43
CA ASP A 19 12.79 -22.08 -39.09
C ASP A 19 12.56 -20.70 -38.45
N VAL A 20 12.07 -19.81 -39.33
CA VAL A 20 11.22 -18.67 -39.00
C VAL A 20 9.83 -19.19 -38.60
N GLU A 21 9.61 -19.45 -37.30
CA GLU A 21 8.25 -19.59 -36.77
C GLU A 21 7.86 -18.39 -35.90
N SER A 22 7.00 -17.58 -36.50
CA SER A 22 6.29 -16.45 -35.94
C SER A 22 5.41 -16.92 -34.76
N SER A 23 5.91 -16.77 -33.54
CA SER A 23 5.09 -16.92 -32.34
C SER A 23 4.66 -15.54 -31.86
N SER A 24 3.35 -15.29 -31.94
CA SER A 24 2.71 -14.06 -31.51
C SER A 24 3.09 -13.71 -30.07
N TYR A 25 3.84 -12.62 -29.90
CA TYR A 25 4.14 -11.96 -28.63
C TYR A 25 2.83 -11.51 -27.97
N ARG A 26 2.17 -12.43 -27.25
CA ARG A 26 1.13 -12.10 -26.29
C ARG A 26 1.86 -11.63 -25.04
N ASP A 27 2.17 -10.33 -25.01
CA ASP A 27 2.57 -9.58 -23.82
C ASP A 27 1.59 -9.91 -22.69
N ARG A 28 2.00 -10.79 -21.79
CA ARG A 28 1.23 -11.23 -20.63
C ARG A 28 1.84 -10.57 -19.42
N SER A 29 1.11 -9.62 -18.83
CA SER A 29 1.47 -8.96 -17.57
C SER A 29 2.02 -9.96 -16.54
N PRO A 30 3.06 -9.60 -15.76
CA PRO A 30 3.80 -10.52 -14.87
C PRO A 30 3.02 -10.97 -13.62
N HIS A 31 1.68 -10.87 -13.61
CA HIS A 31 0.83 -11.20 -12.48
C HIS A 31 -0.14 -12.36 -12.76
N ARG A 32 0.33 -13.44 -13.40
CA ARG A 32 -0.33 -14.73 -13.23
C ARG A 32 0.18 -15.37 -11.94
N SER A 33 -0.59 -15.19 -10.86
CA SER A 33 -0.37 -15.89 -9.60
C SER A 33 -0.38 -17.40 -9.86
N SER A 34 0.76 -18.06 -9.64
CA SER A 34 0.82 -19.52 -9.59
C SER A 34 -0.10 -20.03 -8.48
N PRO A 35 -0.88 -21.11 -8.69
CA PRO A 35 -1.88 -21.60 -7.74
C PRO A 35 -1.30 -22.14 -6.41
N ASN A 36 0.02 -22.07 -6.21
CA ASN A 36 0.71 -22.59 -5.04
C ASN A 36 1.20 -21.53 -4.05
N ASP A 37 0.98 -20.24 -4.32
CA ASP A 37 1.36 -19.16 -3.42
C ASP A 37 0.28 -18.96 -2.34
N THR A 38 0.22 -19.92 -1.41
CA THR A 38 -0.79 -19.98 -0.35
C THR A 38 -0.50 -19.06 0.84
N LYS A 39 0.65 -18.38 0.81
CA LYS A 39 1.10 -17.48 1.87
C LYS A 39 0.25 -16.20 1.91
N PRO A 40 -0.04 -15.68 3.11
CA PRO A 40 -0.79 -14.43 3.26
C PRO A 40 0.01 -13.26 2.66
N LYS A 41 -0.70 -12.34 1.99
CA LYS A 41 -0.13 -11.12 1.42
C LYS A 41 -0.85 -9.91 1.96
N CYS A 42 -0.11 -8.82 2.13
CA CYS A 42 -0.64 -7.54 2.58
C CYS A 42 -1.69 -7.01 1.59
N GLY A 43 -2.88 -6.69 2.06
CA GLY A 43 -3.98 -6.17 1.24
C GLY A 43 -3.75 -4.76 0.66
N PHE A 44 -2.69 -4.07 1.10
CA PHE A 44 -2.29 -2.76 0.58
C PHE A 44 -1.19 -2.88 -0.47
N CYS A 45 -0.05 -3.48 -0.12
CA CYS A 45 1.15 -3.49 -0.97
C CYS A 45 1.37 -4.82 -1.73
N HIS A 46 0.51 -5.82 -1.50
CA HIS A 46 0.53 -7.15 -2.14
C HIS A 46 1.80 -7.97 -1.92
N ALA A 47 2.66 -7.57 -0.98
CA ALA A 47 3.84 -8.34 -0.55
C ALA A 47 3.55 -9.21 0.69
N GLY A 48 4.33 -10.26 0.87
CA GLY A 48 4.26 -11.19 2.00
C GLY A 48 5.19 -10.80 3.15
N GLU A 49 5.55 -11.81 3.95
CA GLU A 49 6.39 -11.68 5.13
C GLU A 49 7.85 -11.32 4.81
N GLU A 50 8.29 -11.54 3.58
CA GLU A 50 9.64 -11.23 3.10
C GLU A 50 9.99 -9.74 3.18
N GLU A 51 8.99 -8.87 3.27
CA GLU A 51 9.13 -7.41 3.37
C GLU A 51 8.92 -6.85 4.78
N ASN A 52 8.84 -7.71 5.80
CA ASN A 52 8.54 -7.31 7.18
C ASN A 52 9.53 -6.30 7.75
N GLU A 53 10.82 -6.40 7.39
CA GLU A 53 11.87 -5.49 7.88
C GLU A 53 11.59 -4.03 7.46
N ALA A 54 11.26 -3.83 6.17
CA ALA A 54 11.00 -2.50 5.64
C ALA A 54 9.61 -1.97 6.02
N ARG A 55 8.59 -2.83 5.97
CA ARG A 55 7.17 -2.44 6.04
C ARG A 55 6.52 -2.69 7.40
N GLY A 56 7.26 -3.27 8.34
CA GLY A 56 6.76 -3.76 9.63
C GLY A 56 6.11 -5.13 9.50
N LYS A 57 5.91 -5.82 10.64
CA LYS A 57 5.35 -7.17 10.71
C LYS A 57 4.02 -7.30 9.94
N LEU A 58 3.86 -8.38 9.19
CA LEU A 58 2.59 -8.75 8.54
C LEU A 58 1.62 -9.33 9.59
N HIS A 59 0.50 -8.64 9.82
CA HIS A 59 -0.58 -9.10 10.68
C HIS A 59 -1.67 -9.78 9.86
N ILE A 60 -2.22 -10.89 10.36
CA ILE A 60 -3.31 -11.65 9.72
C ILE A 60 -4.55 -11.50 10.60
N PHE A 61 -5.66 -11.02 10.03
CA PHE A 61 -6.83 -10.61 10.80
C PHE A 61 -8.00 -11.61 10.78
N ASN A 62 -8.06 -12.49 9.78
CA ASN A 62 -9.16 -13.44 9.67
C ASN A 62 -8.76 -14.75 8.97
N ALA A 63 -9.62 -15.76 9.11
CA ALA A 63 -9.48 -17.05 8.42
C ALA A 63 -9.53 -16.95 6.89
N LYS A 64 -10.04 -15.82 6.34
CA LYS A 64 -10.01 -15.51 4.90
C LYS A 64 -8.67 -14.92 4.43
N LYS A 65 -7.62 -15.00 5.26
CA LYS A 65 -6.25 -14.55 4.99
C LYS A 65 -6.15 -13.05 4.66
N ALA A 66 -7.06 -12.21 5.16
CA ALA A 66 -6.85 -10.77 5.11
C ALA A 66 -5.66 -10.42 6.00
N ALA A 67 -4.65 -9.80 5.41
CA ALA A 67 -3.41 -9.44 6.10
C ALA A 67 -2.96 -8.03 5.73
N ALA A 68 -2.20 -7.38 6.61
CA ALA A 68 -1.57 -6.09 6.33
C ALA A 68 -0.27 -5.93 7.12
N HIS A 69 0.75 -5.33 6.49
CA HIS A 69 1.96 -4.92 7.22
C HIS A 69 1.63 -3.76 8.17
N TYR A 70 2.29 -3.74 9.33
CA TYR A 70 2.08 -2.74 10.37
C TYR A 70 2.15 -1.31 9.83
N LYS A 71 3.21 -0.91 9.12
CA LYS A 71 3.33 0.46 8.61
C LYS A 71 2.35 0.77 7.47
N CYS A 72 1.92 -0.24 6.72
CA CYS A 72 0.89 -0.06 5.68
C CYS A 72 -0.48 0.25 6.29
N MET A 73 -0.85 -0.38 7.40
CA MET A 73 -2.10 -0.07 8.11
C MET A 73 -1.97 1.18 8.98
N LEU A 74 -0.80 1.43 9.58
CA LEU A 74 -0.56 2.56 10.47
C LEU A 74 -0.76 3.92 9.78
N PHE A 75 -0.25 4.05 8.55
CA PHE A 75 -0.32 5.30 7.79
C PHE A 75 -1.52 5.40 6.83
N SER A 76 -2.43 4.42 6.83
CA SER A 76 -3.60 4.47 5.96
C SER A 76 -4.54 5.59 6.43
N SER A 77 -4.92 6.52 5.54
CA SER A 77 -5.62 7.75 5.96
C SER A 77 -6.98 7.55 6.66
N GLY A 78 -7.59 6.36 6.56
CA GLY A 78 -8.85 6.03 7.22
C GLY A 78 -8.74 5.02 8.37
N THR A 79 -7.55 4.59 8.79
CA THR A 79 -7.43 3.71 9.96
C THR A 79 -7.53 4.51 11.25
N VAL A 80 -8.33 4.00 12.19
CA VAL A 80 -8.44 4.56 13.54
C VAL A 80 -7.61 3.69 14.48
N GLN A 81 -6.62 4.29 15.12
CA GLN A 81 -5.87 3.65 16.20
C GLN A 81 -6.66 3.82 17.51
N LEU A 82 -6.92 2.73 18.23
CA LEU A 82 -7.75 2.74 19.44
C LEU A 82 -6.98 3.13 20.71
N THR A 83 -5.71 3.50 20.62
CA THR A 83 -4.84 3.64 21.78
C THR A 83 -4.97 5.01 22.46
N THR A 84 -6.05 5.22 23.21
CA THR A 84 -6.07 6.17 24.35
C THR A 84 -6.73 5.60 25.62
N THR A 85 -7.12 4.32 25.66
CA THR A 85 -7.66 3.70 26.88
C THR A 85 -6.72 2.59 27.38
N SER A 86 -5.77 2.99 28.23
CA SER A 86 -5.13 2.17 29.27
C SER A 86 -4.90 0.68 29.00
N ARG A 87 -3.91 0.33 28.17
CA ARG A 87 -2.93 -0.75 28.43
C ARG A 87 -1.93 -0.79 27.28
N ALA A 88 -0.68 -0.58 27.62
CA ALA A 88 0.44 -0.66 26.71
C ALA A 88 0.71 -2.13 26.34
N GLU A 89 0.03 -2.62 25.31
CA GLU A 89 0.52 -3.70 24.45
C GLU A 89 0.24 -3.27 22.99
N PHE A 90 1.15 -3.58 22.08
CA PHE A 90 1.11 -3.17 20.68
C PHE A 90 -0.26 -3.38 20.00
N GLY A 91 -0.87 -2.32 19.48
CA GLY A 91 -1.61 -2.39 18.22
C GLY A 91 -3.07 -2.85 18.26
N ASP A 92 -3.93 -2.20 19.04
CA ASP A 92 -5.37 -2.26 18.81
C ASP A 92 -5.77 -1.32 17.65
N PHE A 93 -5.55 -1.79 16.43
CA PHE A 93 -6.25 -1.25 15.26
C PHE A 93 -7.68 -1.74 15.29
N ASP A 94 -8.66 -0.89 14.98
CA ASP A 94 -9.98 -1.42 14.65
C ASP A 94 -9.87 -2.18 13.33
N ILE A 95 -9.85 -3.51 13.41
CA ILE A 95 -9.76 -4.41 12.27
C ILE A 95 -10.85 -4.11 11.23
N LYS A 96 -12.03 -3.65 11.64
CA LYS A 96 -13.08 -3.25 10.70
C LYS A 96 -12.62 -2.08 9.83
N THR A 97 -11.98 -1.07 10.43
CA THR A 97 -11.43 0.08 9.68
C THR A 97 -10.29 -0.36 8.75
N VAL A 98 -9.41 -1.25 9.19
CA VAL A 98 -8.33 -1.80 8.34
C VAL A 98 -8.92 -2.53 7.12
N LEU A 99 -9.95 -3.36 7.32
CA LEU A 99 -10.61 -4.07 6.22
C LEU A 99 -11.35 -3.11 5.26
N GLN A 100 -11.97 -2.05 5.79
CA GLN A 100 -12.58 -0.99 4.97
C GLN A 100 -11.52 -0.27 4.14
N GLU A 101 -10.36 0.02 4.72
CA GLU A 101 -9.24 0.66 4.04
C GLU A 101 -8.63 -0.24 2.97
N ILE A 102 -8.49 -1.54 3.22
CA ILE A 102 -8.09 -2.51 2.17
C ILE A 102 -9.11 -2.50 1.01
N LYS A 103 -10.41 -2.45 1.31
CA LYS A 103 -11.46 -2.35 0.29
C LYS A 103 -11.38 -1.02 -0.47
N ARG A 104 -11.11 0.10 0.21
CA ARG A 104 -10.86 1.41 -0.41
C ARG A 104 -9.60 1.39 -1.27
N GLY A 105 -8.55 0.71 -0.83
CA GLY A 105 -7.29 0.56 -1.56
C GLY A 105 -7.46 -0.01 -2.97
N LYS A 106 -8.43 -0.90 -3.18
CA LYS A 106 -8.72 -1.49 -4.51
C LYS A 106 -9.01 -0.46 -5.61
N ARG A 107 -9.51 0.73 -5.25
CA ARG A 107 -9.78 1.83 -6.19
C ARG A 107 -8.71 2.93 -6.21
N MET A 108 -7.70 2.83 -5.34
CA MET A 108 -6.68 3.87 -5.20
C MET A 108 -5.36 3.44 -5.82
N LYS A 109 -4.96 4.17 -6.88
CA LYS A 109 -3.72 3.91 -7.60
C LYS A 109 -2.57 4.70 -6.97
N CYS A 110 -1.46 4.02 -6.72
CA CYS A 110 -0.24 4.62 -6.22
C CYS A 110 0.28 5.68 -7.18
N THR A 111 0.66 6.84 -6.64
CA THR A 111 1.28 7.93 -7.42
C THR A 111 2.58 7.50 -8.07
N LEU A 112 3.33 6.60 -7.43
CA LEU A 112 4.64 6.15 -7.92
C LEU A 112 4.53 4.95 -8.88
N CYS A 113 3.92 3.85 -8.43
CA CYS A 113 3.90 2.59 -9.20
C CYS A 113 2.60 2.35 -9.99
N SER A 114 1.60 3.24 -9.88
CA SER A 114 0.27 3.14 -10.53
C SER A 114 -0.57 1.91 -10.16
N GLN A 115 -0.08 1.03 -9.28
CA GLN A 115 -0.81 -0.15 -8.80
C GLN A 115 -1.83 0.20 -7.71
N SER A 116 -2.88 -0.63 -7.59
CA SER A 116 -3.92 -0.45 -6.57
C SER A 116 -3.43 -0.77 -5.15
N GLY A 117 -4.13 -0.26 -4.13
CA GLY A 117 -3.85 -0.52 -2.72
C GLY A 117 -3.10 0.61 -2.00
N ALA A 118 -2.87 1.73 -2.69
CA ALA A 118 -2.21 2.91 -2.13
C ALA A 118 -3.19 3.77 -1.34
N THR A 119 -3.30 3.52 -0.04
CA THR A 119 -4.25 4.19 0.85
C THR A 119 -3.64 5.31 1.69
N ILE A 120 -2.31 5.50 1.61
CA ILE A 120 -1.60 6.53 2.35
C ILE A 120 -1.64 7.82 1.53
N GLY A 121 -2.64 8.65 1.79
CA GLY A 121 -2.82 9.96 1.16
C GLY A 121 -1.91 11.02 1.76
N CYS A 122 -1.59 12.04 0.98
CA CYS A 122 -1.01 13.27 1.50
C CYS A 122 -2.01 13.98 2.43
N GLU A 123 -1.55 14.52 3.55
CA GLU A 123 -2.38 15.19 4.56
C GLU A 123 -3.09 16.45 4.02
N ILE A 124 -2.48 17.14 3.04
CA ILE A 124 -3.09 18.30 2.39
C ILE A 124 -4.32 17.85 1.61
N LYS A 125 -5.52 18.26 2.06
CA LYS A 125 -6.83 17.84 1.51
C LYS A 125 -7.01 18.02 0.01
N ALA A 126 -6.43 19.08 -0.57
CA ALA A 126 -6.49 19.33 -2.01
C ALA A 126 -5.48 18.48 -2.82
N CYS A 127 -4.57 17.79 -2.14
CA CYS A 127 -3.58 16.93 -2.78
C CYS A 127 -4.16 15.57 -3.09
N ILE A 128 -4.05 15.16 -4.35
CA ILE A 128 -4.53 13.84 -4.81
C ILE A 128 -3.48 12.73 -4.68
N LYS A 129 -2.28 13.05 -4.19
CA LYS A 129 -1.17 12.09 -4.13
C LYS A 129 -1.44 11.06 -3.04
N THR A 130 -1.44 9.80 -3.45
CA THR A 130 -1.55 8.64 -2.56
C THR A 130 -0.45 7.62 -2.86
N TYR A 131 -0.04 6.86 -1.85
CA TYR A 131 1.11 5.97 -1.94
C TYR A 131 0.88 4.63 -1.22
N HIS A 132 1.63 3.61 -1.64
CA HIS A 132 2.01 2.52 -0.72
C HIS A 132 3.10 3.03 0.21
N TYR A 133 3.28 2.39 1.37
CA TYR A 133 4.30 2.82 2.34
C TYR A 133 5.71 2.94 1.72
N HIS A 134 6.21 1.85 1.13
CA HIS A 134 7.53 1.85 0.48
C HIS A 134 7.62 2.83 -0.71
N CYS A 135 6.53 3.01 -1.47
CA CYS A 135 6.49 3.98 -2.56
C CYS A 135 6.60 5.43 -2.06
N GLY A 136 5.97 5.76 -0.92
CA GLY A 136 6.11 7.07 -0.30
C GLY A 136 7.55 7.33 0.12
N VAL A 137 8.22 6.34 0.72
CA VAL A 137 9.64 6.43 1.07
C VAL A 137 10.50 6.66 -0.18
N GLN A 138 10.27 5.88 -1.24
CA GLN A 138 11.01 5.99 -2.49
C GLN A 138 10.78 7.33 -3.20
N ASP A 139 9.55 7.86 -3.18
CA ASP A 139 9.21 9.18 -3.74
C ASP A 139 9.58 10.35 -2.79
N LYS A 140 10.35 10.10 -1.72
CA LYS A 140 10.80 11.10 -0.74
C LYS A 140 9.65 11.87 -0.07
N ALA A 141 8.54 11.19 0.19
CA ALA A 141 7.50 11.71 1.06
C ALA A 141 8.00 11.75 2.52
N LYS A 142 7.49 12.71 3.29
CA LYS A 142 7.77 12.87 4.71
C LYS A 142 6.70 12.17 5.53
N TYR A 143 7.12 11.29 6.44
CA TYR A 143 6.24 10.62 7.40
C TYR A 143 6.34 11.33 8.75
N ILE A 144 5.20 11.63 9.35
CA ILE A 144 5.11 12.19 10.71
C ILE A 144 4.58 11.09 11.62
N GLU A 145 5.32 10.80 12.68
CA GLU A 145 4.96 9.80 13.70
C GLU A 145 4.98 10.47 15.07
N ASN A 146 3.82 10.52 15.73
CA ASN A 146 3.71 10.97 17.11
C ASN A 146 2.94 9.93 17.91
N MET A 147 3.68 9.04 18.57
CA MET A 147 3.13 7.93 19.35
C MET A 147 2.28 8.40 20.54
N SER A 148 2.69 9.47 21.24
CA SER A 148 1.97 9.95 22.42
C SER A 148 0.62 10.56 22.07
N ARG A 149 0.49 11.10 20.85
CA ARG A 149 -0.75 11.71 20.34
C ARG A 149 -1.51 10.81 19.37
N GLY A 150 -0.92 9.67 18.97
CA GLY A 150 -1.50 8.76 17.98
C GLY A 150 -1.59 9.35 16.57
N ILE A 151 -0.65 10.23 16.20
CA ILE A 151 -0.66 10.90 14.88
C ILE A 151 0.30 10.18 13.94
N TYR A 152 -0.22 9.76 12.79
CA TYR A 152 0.53 9.09 11.72
C TYR A 152 0.10 9.66 10.38
N LYS A 153 0.90 10.57 9.83
CA LYS A 153 0.57 11.33 8.62
C LYS A 153 1.65 11.18 7.57
N LEU A 154 1.28 11.39 6.31
CA LEU A 154 2.21 11.49 5.18
C LEU A 154 2.05 12.86 4.51
N TYR A 155 3.17 13.52 4.25
CA TYR A 155 3.27 14.67 3.36
C TYR A 155 4.06 14.28 2.12
N CYS A 156 3.47 14.43 0.94
CA CYS A 156 4.19 14.14 -0.30
C CYS A 156 5.40 15.08 -0.47
N LYS A 157 6.32 14.77 -1.39
CA LYS A 157 7.51 15.60 -1.66
C LYS A 157 7.21 17.07 -2.02
N ASN A 158 6.01 17.36 -2.51
CA ASN A 158 5.58 18.73 -2.83
C ASN A 158 5.05 19.50 -1.60
N HIS A 159 4.77 18.81 -0.50
CA HIS A 159 4.18 19.35 0.72
C HIS A 159 5.00 19.02 1.99
N SER A 160 6.25 18.61 1.85
CA SER A 160 7.10 18.14 2.96
C SER A 160 7.59 19.25 3.90
N GLY A 161 7.42 20.53 3.55
CA GLY A 161 7.81 21.69 4.35
C GLY A 161 6.66 22.34 5.11
N ASN A 162 5.63 21.58 5.47
CA ASN A 162 4.35 22.12 5.93
C ASN A 162 4.05 21.91 7.43
N ASP A 163 5.11 21.74 8.22
CA ASP A 163 5.09 21.23 9.60
C ASP A 163 4.28 22.07 10.59
N GLU A 164 4.16 23.38 10.35
CA GLU A 164 3.52 24.32 11.29
C GLU A 164 1.98 24.26 11.26
N ARG A 165 1.37 23.64 10.24
CA ARG A 165 -0.10 23.54 10.12
C ARG A 165 -0.70 22.37 10.88
N ASP A 166 0.14 21.49 11.45
CA ASP A 166 -0.33 20.27 12.11
C ASP A 166 -1.12 20.55 13.40
N GLU A 167 -0.75 21.54 14.22
CA GLU A 167 -1.39 21.77 15.52
C GLU A 167 -2.84 22.30 15.42
N GLU A 168 -3.10 23.25 14.52
CA GLU A 168 -4.44 23.86 14.35
C GLU A 168 -5.43 22.94 13.64
N ASP A 169 -4.98 22.19 12.62
CA ASP A 169 -5.82 21.22 11.92
C ASP A 169 -6.15 20.01 12.83
N GLU A 170 -5.27 19.66 13.78
CA GLU A 170 -5.50 18.62 14.78
C GLU A 170 -6.60 18.95 15.78
N GLU A 171 -6.68 20.19 16.25
CA GLU A 171 -7.79 20.64 17.12
C GLU A 171 -9.13 20.59 16.35
N ARG A 172 -9.10 20.90 15.05
CA ARG A 172 -10.29 20.84 14.21
C ARG A 172 -10.75 19.40 13.93
N GLU A 173 -9.81 18.48 13.70
CA GLU A 173 -10.13 17.08 13.40
C GLU A 173 -10.58 16.31 14.65
N SER A 174 -10.00 16.59 15.81
CA SER A 174 -10.45 16.02 17.08
C SER A 174 -11.89 16.46 17.42
N LYS A 175 -12.24 17.73 17.15
CA LYS A 175 -13.63 18.23 17.27
C LYS A 175 -14.59 17.57 16.26
N SER A 176 -14.16 17.30 15.03
CA SER A 176 -15.02 16.66 14.03
C SER A 176 -15.26 15.18 14.32
N ARG A 177 -14.24 14.44 14.79
CA ARG A 177 -14.37 13.05 15.26
C ARG A 177 -15.27 12.94 16.50
N ALA A 178 -15.13 13.85 17.46
CA ALA A 178 -16.04 13.88 18.61
C ALA A 178 -17.50 14.11 18.18
N LYS A 179 -17.71 14.95 17.17
CA LYS A 179 -19.04 15.24 16.63
C LYS A 179 -19.65 14.06 15.87
N SER A 180 -18.87 13.31 15.08
CA SER A 180 -19.39 12.12 14.37
C SER A 180 -19.74 10.96 15.31
N VAL A 181 -18.99 10.80 16.41
CA VAL A 181 -19.30 9.82 17.47
C VAL A 181 -20.58 10.20 18.23
N ALA A 182 -20.78 11.50 18.51
CA ALA A 182 -22.00 11.99 19.15
C ALA A 182 -23.24 11.80 18.26
N ASP A 183 -23.13 12.05 16.96
CA ASP A 183 -24.24 11.91 16.01
C ASP A 183 -24.65 10.44 15.80
N HIS A 184 -23.68 9.51 15.82
CA HIS A 184 -23.97 8.07 15.81
C HIS A 184 -24.58 7.53 17.11
N SER A 185 -24.44 8.27 18.23
CA SER A 185 -25.05 7.90 19.51
C SER A 185 -26.45 8.50 19.71
N ALA A 186 -26.90 9.37 18.81
CA ALA A 186 -28.14 10.14 18.94
C ALA A 186 -29.36 9.57 18.18
N ILE A 187 -29.28 8.36 17.60
CA ILE A 187 -30.45 7.71 16.99
C ILE A 187 -31.40 7.25 18.12
N PRO A 188 -32.61 7.82 18.27
CA PRO A 188 -33.55 7.36 19.28
C PRO A 188 -34.11 6.00 18.86
N GLN A 189 -34.11 5.03 19.77
CA GLN A 189 -34.94 3.84 19.66
C GLN A 189 -36.42 4.26 19.63
N GLN A 190 -37.01 4.44 18.46
CA GLN A 190 -38.47 4.51 18.33
C GLN A 190 -39.03 3.08 18.36
N GLN A 191 -39.48 2.68 19.54
CA GLN A 191 -40.55 1.69 19.69
C GLN A 191 -41.88 2.28 19.19
N GLN A 192 -42.56 1.55 18.30
CA GLN A 192 -44.02 1.48 18.17
C GLN A 192 -44.28 0.03 17.72
N LEU A 193 -44.80 -0.92 18.52
CA LEU A 193 -46.11 -1.01 19.18
C LEU A 193 -47.31 -0.69 18.27
N ASN A 194 -47.98 -1.79 17.90
CA ASN A 194 -49.39 -2.03 17.53
C ASN A 194 -49.93 -1.71 16.12
N GLY A 195 -50.54 -2.75 15.52
CA GLY A 195 -51.94 -2.68 15.06
C GLY A 195 -52.26 -3.22 13.66
N ASN A 196 -52.60 -4.51 13.53
CA ASN A 196 -53.96 -5.01 13.20
C ASN A 196 -54.01 -6.55 13.19
#